data_AF-A0A0Q4XHH5-F1
#
_entry.id   AF-A0A0Q4XHH5-F1
#
_cell.length_a   1.000
_cell.length_b   1.000
_cell.length_c   1.000
_cell.angle_alpha   90.00
_cell.angle_beta   90.00
_cell.angle_gamma   90.00
#
_symmetry.space_group_name_H-M   'P 1'
#
loop_
_entity.id
_entity.type
_entity.pdbx_description
1 polymer ?
#
loop_
_entity_poly.entity_id
_entity_poly.type
_entity_poly.pdbx_seq_one_letter_code
_entity_poly.pdbx_strand_id
1 'polypeptide(L)' 'MDDKVARWPRATTDEKIEFATRMGKAFSSLAPGLDRNYFIKCLEETANIGNPGDIKLEEAVKMCVAVNKPPSEE' A
#
# COMPACT_ATOMS: atom_id res chain seq x y z
N MET A 1 9.24 -4.01 9.34
CA MET A 1 8.30 -2.94 9.76
C MET A 1 7.10 -3.64 10.37
N ASP A 2 7.00 -3.66 11.70
CA ASP A 2 5.85 -4.21 12.43
C ASP A 2 4.73 -3.17 12.61
N ASP A 3 4.82 -2.05 11.88
CA ASP A 3 3.80 -1.02 11.88
C ASP A 3 2.50 -1.58 11.34
N LYS A 4 1.44 -1.41 12.13
CA LYS A 4 0.08 -1.75 11.73
C LYS A 4 -0.38 -0.72 10.71
N VAL A 5 -1.11 -1.18 9.69
CA VAL A 5 -1.74 -0.29 8.70
C VAL A 5 -2.70 0.71 9.36
N ALA A 6 -3.23 0.39 10.54
CA ALA A 6 -4.02 1.30 11.38
C ALA A 6 -3.27 2.59 11.79
N ARG A 7 -1.94 2.61 11.76
CA ARG A 7 -1.14 3.83 11.99
C ARG A 7 -1.02 4.71 10.75
N TRP A 8 -1.24 4.17 9.55
CA TRP A 8 -1.16 4.90 8.30
C TRP A 8 -1.92 6.24 8.30
N PRO A 9 -3.20 6.33 8.74
CA PRO A 9 -3.92 7.61 8.79
C PRO A 9 -3.30 8.63 9.75
N ARG A 10 -2.52 8.17 10.74
CA ARG A 10 -1.84 9.02 11.73
C ARG A 10 -0.38 9.33 11.36
N ALA A 11 0.18 8.65 10.36
CA ALA A 11 1.52 8.92 9.86
C ALA A 11 1.58 10.29 9.20
N THR A 12 2.72 10.96 9.33
CA THR A 12 2.95 12.25 8.66
C THR A 12 2.96 12.09 7.15
N THR A 13 2.70 13.19 6.44
CA THR A 13 2.75 13.21 4.97
C THR A 13 4.10 12.74 4.44
N ASP A 14 5.20 13.16 5.08
CA ASP A 14 6.56 12.79 4.65
C ASP A 14 6.81 11.29 4.84
N GLU A 15 6.41 10.70 5.97
CA GLU A 15 6.52 9.25 6.21
C GLU A 15 5.74 8.45 5.18
N LYS A 16 4.51 8.88 4.86
CA LYS A 16 3.68 8.25 3.81
C LYS A 16 4.36 8.32 2.44
N ILE A 17 4.86 9.50 2.08
CA ILE A 17 5.54 9.72 0.79
C ILE A 17 6.80 8.88 0.70
N GLU A 18 7.62 8.86 1.74
CA GLU A 18 8.88 8.11 1.76
C GLU A 18 8.62 6.61 1.65
N PHE A 19 7.66 6.08 2.42
CA PHE A 19 7.28 4.68 2.37
C PHE A 19 6.72 4.29 1.00
N ALA A 20 5.75 5.05 0.48
CA ALA A 20 5.13 4.76 -0.80
C ALA A 20 6.11 4.93 -1.96
N THR A 21 7.09 5.85 -1.86
CA THR A 21 8.16 5.98 -2.85
C THR A 21 9.06 4.74 -2.86
N ARG A 22 9.39 4.20 -1.68
CA ARG A 22 10.15 2.94 -1.56
C ARG A 22 9.38 1.76 -2.16
N MET A 23 8.08 1.63 -1.86
CA MET A 23 7.25 0.57 -2.43
C MET A 23 7.09 0.74 -3.95
N GLY A 24 6.82 1.95 -4.42
CA GLY A 24 6.73 2.25 -5.85
C GLY A 24 7.99 1.85 -6.62
N LYS A 25 9.18 2.11 -6.06
CA LYS A 25 10.45 1.67 -6.66
C LYS A 25 10.64 0.15 -6.61
N ALA A 26 10.20 -0.51 -5.54
CA ALA A 26 10.33 -1.96 -5.38
C ALA A 26 9.40 -2.73 -6.33
N PHE A 27 8.20 -2.19 -6.58
CA PHE A 27 7.14 -2.86 -7.34
C PHE A 27 6.94 -2.32 -8.76
N SER A 28 7.65 -1.26 -9.16
CA SER A 28 7.59 -0.68 -10.52
C SER A 28 7.92 -1.67 -11.63
N SER A 29 8.74 -2.68 -11.33
CA SER A 29 9.10 -3.75 -12.26
C SER A 29 7.99 -4.79 -12.44
N LEU A 30 7.04 -4.89 -11.51
CA LEU A 30 5.95 -5.85 -11.56
C LEU A 30 4.75 -5.33 -12.36
N ALA A 31 4.43 -4.05 -12.22
CA ALA A 31 3.45 -3.39 -13.06
C ALA A 31 3.71 -1.88 -13.13
N PRO A 32 3.56 -1.25 -14.31
CA PRO A 32 3.81 0.18 -14.48
C PRO A 32 2.88 1.09 -13.65
N GLY A 33 1.74 0.56 -13.18
CA GLY A 33 0.79 1.28 -12.32
C GLY A 33 1.06 1.17 -10.81
N LEU A 34 2.08 0.40 -10.39
CA LEU A 34 2.47 0.28 -8.97
C LEU A 34 3.44 1.42 -8.59
N ASP A 35 2.98 2.66 -8.70
CA ASP A 35 3.76 3.84 -8.37
C ASP A 35 3.47 4.38 -6.96
N ARG A 36 4.19 5.44 -6.57
CA ARG A 36 4.03 6.09 -5.25
C ARG A 36 2.58 6.47 -4.98
N ASN A 37 1.92 7.14 -5.92
CA ASN A 37 0.57 7.65 -5.72
C ASN A 37 -0.43 6.49 -5.58
N TYR A 38 -0.21 5.40 -6.31
CA TYR A 38 -0.98 4.16 -6.16
C TYR A 38 -0.90 3.62 -4.73
N PHE A 39 0.31 3.44 -4.19
CA PHE A 39 0.49 2.92 -2.83
C PHE A 39 -0.08 3.85 -1.76
N ILE A 40 0.04 5.17 -1.91
CA ILE A 40 -0.58 6.12 -0.97
C ILE A 40 -2.09 5.89 -0.92
N LYS A 41 -2.74 5.91 -2.09
CA LYS A 41 -4.20 5.76 -2.18
C LYS A 41 -4.67 4.41 -1.64
N CYS A 42 -4.03 3.32 -2.07
CA CYS A 42 -4.46 1.98 -1.66
C CYS A 42 -4.29 1.76 -0.15
N LEU A 43 -3.20 2.25 0.45
CA LEU A 43 -2.99 2.15 1.90
C LEU A 43 -3.94 3.05 2.69
N GLU A 44 -4.31 4.22 2.16
CA GLU A 44 -5.35 5.07 2.75
C GLU A 44 -6.71 4.39 2.71
N GLU A 45 -7.08 3.77 1.59
CA GLU A 45 -8.32 3.00 1.49
C GLU A 45 -8.29 1.81 2.47
N THR A 46 -7.22 1.02 2.48
CA THR A 46 -7.06 -0.15 3.36
C THR A 46 -7.13 0.21 4.84
N ALA A 47 -6.52 1.33 5.24
CA ALA A 47 -6.55 1.77 6.62
C ALA A 47 -7.91 2.34 7.07
N ASN A 48 -8.74 2.79 6.12
CA ASN A 48 -10.07 3.32 6.37
C ASN A 48 -11.19 2.25 6.35
N ILE A 49 -10.88 0.98 6.02
CA ILE A 49 -11.84 -0.11 6.12
C ILE A 49 -12.09 -0.41 7.60
N GLY A 50 -13.08 0.26 8.20
CA GLY A 50 -13.81 -0.02 9.46
C GLY A 50 -13.03 -0.55 10.67
N ASN A 51 -12.40 -1.71 10.53
CA ASN A 51 -11.45 -2.27 11.48
C ASN A 51 -10.29 -2.94 10.74
N PRO A 52 -9.21 -2.22 10.39
CA PRO A 52 -8.04 -2.81 9.75
C PRO A 52 -7.28 -3.81 10.65
N GLY A 53 -7.71 -4.00 11.91
CA GLY A 53 -7.20 -5.03 12.81
C GLY A 53 -5.68 -4.97 13.02
N ASP A 54 -5.08 -6.15 13.21
CA ASP A 54 -3.64 -6.38 13.31
C ASP A 54 -2.94 -6.46 11.94
N ILE A 55 -3.58 -5.98 10.87
CA ILE A 55 -2.97 -6.02 9.53
C ILE A 55 -1.69 -5.19 9.55
N LYS A 56 -0.57 -5.86 9.25
CA LYS A 56 0.73 -5.24 9.10
C LYS A 56 0.76 -4.43 7.80
N LEU A 57 1.53 -3.36 7.80
CA LEU A 57 1.71 -2.51 6.63
C LEU A 57 2.22 -3.30 5.41
N GLU A 58 3.08 -4.30 5.63
CA GLU A 58 3.56 -5.20 4.59
C GLU A 58 2.42 -6.03 3.96
N GLU A 59 1.51 -6.57 4.78
CA GLU A 59 0.37 -7.34 4.28
C GLU A 59 -0.58 -6.44 3.48
N ALA A 60 -0.81 -5.20 3.92
CA ALA A 60 -1.57 -4.21 3.17
C ALA A 60 -0.92 -3.89 1.81
N VAL A 61 0.41 -3.78 1.74
CA VAL A 61 1.14 -3.62 0.47
C VAL A 61 0.92 -4.82 -0.46
N LYS A 62 0.99 -6.05 0.06
CA LYS A 62 0.71 -7.25 -0.75
C LYS A 62 -0.71 -7.25 -1.29
N MET A 63 -1.69 -6.84 -0.48
CA MET A 63 -3.08 -6.67 -0.92
C MET A 63 -3.19 -5.65 -2.05
N CYS A 64 -2.55 -4.48 -1.93
CA CYS A 64 -2.49 -3.48 -2.99
C CYS A 64 -1.91 -4.06 -4.29
N VAL A 65 -0.77 -4.73 -4.22
CA VAL A 65 -0.15 -5.35 -5.40
C VAL A 65 -1.07 -6.42 -6.03
N ALA A 66 -1.77 -7.20 -5.21
CA ALA A 66 -2.71 -8.21 -5.70
C ALA A 66 -3.93 -7.61 -6.42
N VAL A 67 -4.46 -6.49 -5.93
CA VAL A 67 -5.60 -5.79 -6.56
C VAL A 67 -5.19 -5.12 -7.88
N ASN A 68 -3.93 -4.65 -8.00
CA ASN A 68 -3.43 -4.05 -9.23
C ASN A 68 -3.04 -5.07 -10.31
N LYS A 69 -3.06 -6.37 -10.03
CA LYS A 69 -2.90 -7.34 -11.12
C LYS A 69 -4.05 -7.13 -12.10
N PRO A 70 -3.78 -6.92 -13.40
CA PRO A 70 -4.85 -6.99 -14.39
C PRO A 70 -5.57 -8.34 -14.17
N PRO A 71 -6.90 -8.40 -14.40
CA PRO A 71 -7.60 -9.68 -14.36
C PRO A 71 -6.76 -10.63 -15.21
N SER A 72 -6.33 -11.74 -14.61
CA SER A 72 -5.76 -12.80 -15.41
C SER A 72 -6.84 -13.13 -16.44
N GLU A 73 -6.57 -12.83 -17.71
CA GLU A 73 -7.35 -13.38 -18.81
C GLU A 73 -7.20 -14.90 -18.66
N GLU A 74 -8.19 -15.53 -18.02
CA GLU A 74 -8.47 -16.97 -18.13
C GLU A 74 -9.18 -17.25 -19.46
#